data_AF-A0A7C2D4M9-F1
#
_entry.id   AF-A0A7C2D4M9-F1
#
_cell.length_a   1.000
_cell.length_b   1.000
_cell.length_c   1.000
_cell.angle_alpha   90.00
_cell.angle_beta   90.00
_cell.angle_gamma   90.00
#
_symmetry.space_group_name_H-M   'P 1'
#
loop_
_entity.id
_entity.type
_entity.pdbx_description
1 polymer ?
#
loop_
_entity_poly.entity_id
_entity_poly.type
_entity_poly.pdbx_seq_one_letter_code
_entity_poly.pdbx_strand_id
1 'polypeptide(L)'
;MDLQRNLARFHEVAAQVDSSRSPREVMAEVARDHPSADTLVSETAAMLESIRQFIIDHDIVSVPSEVRCQTRPTPSFMRWAFAAMDMPGPFET
;
A
#
# COMPACT_ATOMS: atom_id res chain seq x y z
N MET A 1 -8.90 11.69 -20.26
CA MET A 1 -9.02 12.59 -19.10
C MET A 1 -9.42 11.77 -17.88
N ASP A 2 -8.46 11.24 -17.14
CA ASP A 2 -8.75 10.38 -15.99
C ASP A 2 -9.15 11.17 -14.74
N LEU A 3 -8.76 12.45 -14.66
CA LEU A 3 -9.02 13.30 -13.49
C LEU A 3 -10.52 13.41 -13.17
N GLN A 4 -11.35 13.79 -14.15
CA GLN A 4 -12.80 13.97 -13.93
C GLN A 4 -13.47 12.66 -13.52
N ARG A 5 -13.10 11.54 -14.16
CA ARG A 5 -13.62 10.22 -13.82
C ARG A 5 -13.24 9.82 -12.39
N ASN A 6 -11.98 10.02 -12.01
CA ASN A 6 -11.48 9.68 -10.68
C ASN A 6 -12.13 10.54 -9.60
N LEU A 7 -12.32 11.84 -9.85
CA LEU A 7 -13.02 12.74 -8.92
C LEU A 7 -14.48 12.31 -8.76
N ALA A 8 -15.21 12.04 -9.84
CA ALA A 8 -16.60 11.58 -9.75
C ALA A 8 -16.72 10.29 -8.91
N ARG A 9 -15.84 9.32 -9.14
CA ARG A 9 -15.81 8.07 -8.35
C ARG A 9 -15.45 8.32 -6.89
N PHE A 10 -14.50 9.22 -6.62
CA PHE A 10 -14.12 9.61 -5.27
C PHE A 10 -15.30 10.22 -4.50
N HIS A 11 -16.04 11.15 -5.12
CA HIS A 11 -17.23 11.75 -4.53
C HIS A 11 -18.33 10.71 -4.26
N GLU A 12 -18.58 9.80 -5.21
CA GLU A 12 -19.57 8.75 -5.08
C GLU A 12 -19.27 7.81 -3.91
N VAL A 13 -18.02 7.33 -3.80
CA VAL A 13 -17.61 6.42 -2.72
C VAL A 13 -17.62 7.13 -1.36
N ALA A 14 -17.19 8.39 -1.30
CA ALA A 14 -17.25 9.15 -0.04
C ALA A 14 -18.70 9.27 0.49
N ALA A 15 -19.67 9.49 -0.40
CA ALA A 15 -21.09 9.54 -0.01
C ALA A 15 -21.65 8.18 0.43
N GLN A 16 -21.09 7.06 -0.04
CA GLN A 16 -21.43 5.71 0.43
C GLN A 16 -20.91 5.44 1.84
N VAL A 17 -19.78 6.04 2.23
CA VAL A 17 -19.22 5.94 3.58
C VAL A 17 -20.00 6.83 4.55
N ASP A 18 -20.15 8.11 4.22
CA ASP A 18 -20.96 9.06 5.00
C ASP A 18 -21.44 10.22 4.11
N SER A 19 -22.73 10.21 3.78
CA SER A 19 -23.35 11.24 2.93
C SER A 19 -23.54 12.59 3.63
N SER A 20 -23.38 12.67 4.95
CA SER A 20 -23.55 13.90 5.73
C SER A 20 -22.30 14.77 5.76
N ARG A 21 -21.14 14.23 5.38
CA ARG A 21 -19.83 14.87 5.45
C ARG A 21 -19.24 15.11 4.08
N SER A 22 -18.36 16.09 4.00
CA SER A 22 -17.60 16.32 2.77
C SER A 22 -16.63 15.16 2.50
N PRO A 23 -16.29 14.87 1.23
CA PRO A 23 -15.30 13.85 0.89
C PRO A 23 -13.94 14.05 1.58
N ARG A 24 -13.57 15.30 1.85
CA ARG A 24 -12.33 15.62 2.59
C ARG A 24 -12.39 15.15 4.03
N GLU A 25 -13.52 15.35 4.71
CA GLU A 25 -13.70 14.91 6.10
C GLU A 25 -13.79 13.39 6.20
N VAL A 26 -14.41 12.73 5.23
CA VAL A 26 -14.41 11.26 5.12
C VAL A 26 -12.97 10.75 4.95
N MET A 27 -12.20 11.33 4.03
CA MET A 27 -10.79 10.94 3.86
C MET A 27 -9.93 11.20 5.09
N ALA A 28 -10.15 12.30 5.80
CA ALA A 28 -9.42 12.60 7.03
C ALA A 28 -9.70 11.57 8.14
N GLU A 29 -10.88 10.94 8.14
CA GLU A 29 -11.18 9.85 9.04
C GLU A 29 -10.54 8.54 8.62
N VAL A 30 -10.68 8.15 7.35
CA VAL A 30 -10.02 6.94 6.81
C VAL A 30 -8.52 7.01 7.03
N ALA A 31 -7.92 8.18 6.85
CA ALA A 31 -6.50 8.40 7.07
C ALA A 31 -6.05 8.29 8.54
N ARG A 32 -6.95 8.08 9.51
CA ARG A 32 -6.60 7.74 10.90
C ARG A 32 -6.50 6.24 11.15
N ASP A 33 -7.03 5.43 10.24
CA ASP A 33 -6.90 3.97 10.29
C ASP A 33 -5.62 3.55 9.57
N HIS A 34 -4.52 3.53 10.31
CA HIS A 34 -3.22 3.12 9.82
C HIS A 34 -2.40 2.43 10.90
N PRO A 35 -1.41 1.60 10.52
CA PRO A 35 -0.51 0.97 11.46
C PRO A 35 0.16 1.99 12.38
N SER A 36 0.43 1.59 13.61
CA SER A 36 1.26 2.38 14.53
C SER A 36 2.72 2.40 14.05
N ALA A 37 3.51 3.36 14.54
CA ALA A 37 4.94 3.41 14.19
C ALA A 37 5.68 2.12 14.59
N ASP A 38 5.32 1.51 15.71
CA ASP A 38 5.97 0.30 16.24
C ASP A 38 5.58 -0.97 15.46
N THR A 39 4.38 -0.99 14.87
CA THR A 39 3.86 -2.14 14.12
C THR A 39 3.99 -1.99 12.60
N LEU A 40 4.34 -0.80 12.11
CA LEU A 40 4.38 -0.47 10.68
C LEU A 40 5.18 -1.47 9.85
N VAL A 41 6.36 -1.86 10.32
CA VAL A 41 7.23 -2.79 9.58
C VAL A 41 6.66 -4.21 9.54
N SER A 42 6.17 -4.72 10.68
CA SER A 42 5.61 -6.07 10.76
C SER A 42 4.28 -6.18 9.99
N GLU A 43 3.42 -5.17 10.07
CA GLU A 43 2.15 -5.15 9.34
C GLU A 43 2.38 -5.03 7.83
N THR A 44 3.35 -4.23 7.40
CA THR A 44 3.73 -4.16 5.99
C THR A 44 4.26 -5.51 5.49
N ALA A 45 5.08 -6.22 6.27
CA ALA A 45 5.56 -7.55 5.89
C ALA A 45 4.40 -8.56 5.75
N ALA A 46 3.43 -8.54 6.67
CA ALA A 46 2.23 -9.38 6.60
C ALA A 46 1.33 -9.02 5.39
N MET A 47 1.23 -7.74 5.06
CA MET A 47 0.51 -7.26 3.88
C MET A 47 1.16 -7.78 2.59
N LEU A 48 2.49 -7.79 2.49
CA LEU A 48 3.19 -8.32 1.32
C LEU A 48 2.93 -9.82 1.11
N GLU A 49 2.91 -10.62 2.18
CA GLU A 49 2.53 -12.03 2.06
C GLU A 49 1.07 -12.20 1.65
N SER A 50 0.16 -11.36 2.18
CA SER A 50 -1.25 -11.39 1.79
C SER A 50 -1.45 -11.05 0.31
N ILE A 51 -0.73 -10.04 -0.21
CA ILE A 51 -0.75 -9.66 -1.62
C ILE A 51 -0.20 -10.80 -2.48
N ARG A 52 0.91 -11.44 -2.07
CA ARG A 52 1.46 -12.61 -2.77
C ARG A 52 0.43 -13.73 -2.87
N GLN A 53 -0.18 -14.11 -1.75
CA GLN A 53 -1.15 -15.19 -1.71
C GLN A 53 -2.36 -14.87 -2.59
N PHE A 54 -2.86 -13.64 -2.54
CA PHE A 54 -3.95 -13.19 -3.42
C PHE A 54 -3.60 -13.32 -4.91
N ILE A 55 -2.39 -12.94 -5.32
CA ILE A 55 -1.94 -13.07 -6.71
C ILE A 55 -1.91 -14.54 -7.17
N ILE A 56 -1.45 -15.44 -6.30
CA ILE A 56 -1.37 -16.89 -6.57
C ILE A 56 -2.78 -17.49 -6.63
N ASP A 57 -3.62 -17.22 -5.63
CA ASP A 57 -4.97 -17.79 -5.50
C ASP A 57 -5.87 -17.40 -6.67
N HIS A 58 -5.67 -16.20 -7.21
CA HIS A 58 -6.47 -15.66 -8.31
C HIS A 58 -5.80 -15.77 -9.69
N ASP A 59 -4.64 -16.44 -9.80
CA ASP A 59 -3.87 -16.61 -11.05
C ASP A 59 -3.71 -15.30 -11.86
N ILE A 60 -3.39 -14.20 -11.16
CA ILE A 60 -3.30 -12.87 -11.78
C ILE A 60 -2.01 -12.76 -12.62
N VAL A 61 -0.90 -13.24 -12.06
CA VAL A 61 0.40 -13.33 -12.73
C VAL A 61 1.23 -14.43 -12.08
N SER A 62 2.05 -15.11 -12.87
CA SER A 62 2.97 -16.14 -12.36
C SER A 62 4.04 -15.52 -11.46
N VAL A 63 4.27 -16.12 -10.29
CA VAL A 63 5.28 -15.69 -9.33
C VAL A 63 6.48 -16.65 -9.39
N PRO A 64 7.59 -16.28 -10.05
CA PRO A 64 8.64 -17.24 -10.41
C PRO A 64 9.60 -17.60 -9.28
N SER A 65 9.51 -16.92 -8.14
CA SER A 65 10.45 -17.07 -7.01
C SER A 65 9.72 -17.17 -5.68
N GLU A 66 10.27 -18.01 -4.80
CA GLU A 66 9.87 -18.11 -3.40
C GLU A 66 10.67 -17.15 -2.49
N VAL A 67 11.59 -16.35 -3.02
CA VAL A 67 12.27 -15.33 -2.23
C VAL A 67 11.28 -14.22 -1.85
N ARG A 68 11.22 -13.88 -0.56
CA ARG A 68 10.33 -12.83 -0.03
C ARG A 68 11.05 -11.49 0.05
N CYS A 69 10.31 -10.42 -0.25
CA CYS A 69 10.77 -9.07 -0.01
C CYS A 69 10.95 -8.85 1.51
N GLN A 70 12.10 -8.37 1.92
CA GLN A 70 12.35 -8.06 3.34
C GLN A 70 11.93 -6.61 3.63
N THR A 71 10.94 -6.43 4.49
CA THR A 71 10.56 -5.10 4.99
C THR A 71 11.45 -4.70 6.16
N ARG A 72 12.12 -3.55 6.02
CA ARG A 72 13.01 -3.00 7.06
C ARG A 72 12.90 -1.47 7.12
N PRO A 73 13.18 -0.84 8.27
CA PRO A 73 13.26 0.61 8.33
C PRO A 73 14.30 1.17 7.36
N THR A 74 13.91 2.19 6.59
CA THR A 74 14.86 2.93 5.75
C THR A 74 15.94 3.56 6.62
N PRO A 75 17.24 3.40 6.30
CA PRO A 75 18.32 4.07 7.01
C PRO A 75 18.09 5.59 7.06
N SER A 76 18.41 6.24 8.18
CA SER A 76 18.07 7.66 8.42
C SER A 76 18.53 8.60 7.30
N PHE A 77 19.74 8.38 6.77
CA PHE A 77 20.32 9.18 5.69
C PHE A 77 19.68 8.95 4.30
N MET A 78 18.81 7.94 4.15
CA MET A 78 18.06 7.64 2.93
C MET A 78 16.57 7.98 3.02
N ARG A 79 16.10 8.60 4.11
CA ARG A 79 14.66 8.91 4.33
C ARG A 79 14.19 10.18 3.61
N TRP A 80 14.44 10.27 2.32
CA TRP A 80 13.87 11.35 1.48
C TRP A 80 12.53 10.95 0.83
N ALA A 81 12.17 9.66 0.87
CA ALA A 81 10.89 9.09 0.45
C ALA A 81 10.24 8.27 1.57
N PHE A 82 8.93 8.02 1.47
CA PHE A 82 8.18 7.26 2.49
C PHE A 82 8.49 5.76 2.48
N ALA A 83 8.65 5.18 1.29
CA ALA A 83 9.01 3.78 1.08
C ALA A 83 9.76 3.64 -0.25
N ALA A 84 10.69 2.71 -0.33
CA ALA A 84 11.43 2.39 -1.54
C ALA A 84 11.77 0.90 -1.57
N MET A 85 12.00 0.37 -2.77
CA MET A 85 12.46 -1.00 -2.98
C MET A 85 13.95 -0.96 -3.36
N ASP A 86 14.72 -1.80 -2.70
CA ASP A 86 16.14 -2.00 -2.95
C ASP A 86 16.31 -3.42 -3.51
N MET A 87 16.58 -3.52 -4.81
CA MET A 87 16.62 -4.80 -5.53
C MET A 87 18.07 -5.23 -5.73
N PRO A 88 18.41 -6.52 -5.49
CA PRO A 88 19.75 -7.02 -5.72
C PRO A 88 20.13 -6.86 -7.20
N GLY A 89 21.39 -6.51 -7.44
CA GLY A 89 21.94 -6.53 -8.79
C GLY A 89 21.97 -7.95 -9.39
N PRO A 90 22.16 -8.10 -10.70
CA PRO A 90 22.15 -9.41 -11.37
C PRO A 90 23.25 -10.38 -10.92
N PHE A 91 24.24 -9.90 -10.15
CA PHE A 91 25.35 -10.69 -9.60
C PHE A 91 25.30 -10.80 -8.07
N GLU A 92 24.23 -10.29 -7.45
CA GLU A 92 24.01 -10.33 -6.01
C GLU A 92 22.89 -11.33 -5.71
N THR A 93 22.97 -11.99 -4.56
CA THR A 93 21.97 -12.97 -4.06
C THR A 93 21.31 -12.48 -2.80
#